data_AF-A0A0L8HUS0-F1
#
_entry.id   AF-A0A0L8HUS0-F1
#
_cell.length_a   1.000
_cell.length_b   1.000
_cell.length_c   1.000
_cell.angle_alpha   90.00
_cell.angle_beta   90.00
_cell.angle_gamma   90.00
#
_symmetry.space_group_name_H-M   'P 1'
#
loop_
_entity.id
_entity.type
_entity.pdbx_description
1 polymer ?
#
loop_
_entity_poly.entity_id
_entity_poly.type
_entity_poly.pdbx_seq_one_letter_code
_entity_poly.pdbx_strand_id
1 'polypeptide(L)'
;MQFSKLWVLIITAISSTRVIVKCHPQCLDFKPPFQSNTLEFCSQYRDFGCCTKQQEDVIFQRYEYVKTQLSETLLQTCEPYLRELLCQPCSPYAAHIYSAEQTMHASTFPGLCSNYCSEFYTKCKDLAKYITSDQEILGTLNSKENFCLVVQLTDTDYCYPNLLKNEHLNFNISIQQITKEGCMCVEQFAWDLRSPVVARHAGDGSGRLFVAEQRGVIYIYYRNKTREQKAFLDIKDRVLYSSYRMDERGFLGLAFHPNFAVNRKFYTYYSAKLGRRKECIRISEFKASRKNRNRASRKTERILLQVEQPFSNHNGGEVCITLPLHFLFKS
;
A
#
# COMPACT_ATOMS: atom_id res chain seq x y z
N MET A 1 63.75 26.28 0.26
CA MET A 1 62.64 26.01 1.19
C MET A 1 61.36 26.60 0.62
N GLN A 2 60.44 25.77 0.10
CA GLN A 2 59.00 26.00 0.25
C GLN A 2 58.21 24.79 -0.24
N PHE A 3 57.11 24.54 0.46
CA PHE A 3 56.50 23.24 0.69
C PHE A 3 55.54 22.80 -0.41
N SER A 4 55.52 21.48 -0.62
CA SER A 4 54.47 20.69 -1.24
C SER A 4 53.07 20.98 -0.67
N LYS A 5 52.06 21.09 -1.55
CA LYS A 5 50.65 20.92 -1.15
C LYS A 5 50.01 19.81 -1.97
N LEU A 6 50.02 18.62 -1.37
CA LEU A 6 49.25 17.46 -1.75
C LEU A 6 47.76 17.76 -1.44
N TRP A 7 46.89 17.77 -2.45
CA TRP A 7 45.45 17.88 -2.24
C TRP A 7 44.89 16.48 -1.96
N VAL A 8 44.47 16.24 -0.71
CA VAL A 8 43.75 15.04 -0.31
C VAL A 8 42.28 15.20 -0.72
N LEU A 9 41.85 14.42 -1.71
CA LEU A 9 40.44 14.26 -2.07
C LEU A 9 39.75 13.38 -1.03
N ILE A 10 38.95 13.99 -0.16
CA ILE A 10 38.05 13.26 0.75
C ILE A 10 36.83 12.81 -0.08
N ILE A 11 36.79 11.53 -0.45
CA ILE A 11 35.61 10.90 -1.02
C ILE A 11 34.66 10.57 0.13
N THR A 12 33.68 11.42 0.39
CA THR A 12 32.56 11.06 1.26
C THR A 12 31.63 10.13 0.49
N ALA A 13 31.76 8.82 0.72
CA ALA A 13 30.78 7.83 0.29
C ALA A 13 29.48 8.04 1.08
N ILE A 14 28.49 8.69 0.47
CA ILE A 14 27.14 8.75 1.00
C ILE A 14 26.53 7.36 0.76
N SER A 15 26.60 6.48 1.76
CA SER A 15 25.84 5.24 1.74
C SER A 15 24.36 5.60 1.83
N SER A 16 23.65 5.57 0.69
CA SER A 16 22.20 5.65 0.69
C SER A 16 21.67 4.34 1.29
N THR A 17 21.47 4.32 2.61
CA THR A 17 20.65 3.28 3.23
C THR A 17 19.23 3.50 2.71
N ARG A 18 18.83 2.65 1.75
CA ARG A 18 17.42 2.57 1.35
C ARG A 18 16.66 2.07 2.57
N VAL A 19 15.97 2.97 3.26
CA VAL A 19 14.97 2.59 4.24
C VAL A 19 13.83 1.96 3.44
N ILE A 20 13.83 0.64 3.37
CA ILE A 20 12.66 -0.13 2.97
C ILE A 20 11.65 0.10 4.09
N VAL A 21 10.65 0.93 3.84
CA VAL A 21 9.50 1.06 4.75
C VAL A 21 8.76 -0.28 4.70
N LYS A 22 9.07 -1.17 5.63
CA LYS A 22 8.25 -2.36 5.88
C LYS A 22 7.04 -1.88 6.69
N CYS A 23 5.88 -1.80 6.05
CA CYS A 23 4.61 -1.56 6.75
C CYS A 23 4.25 -2.80 7.55
N HIS A 24 4.77 -2.92 8.77
CA HIS A 24 4.43 -3.99 9.71
C HIS A 24 4.35 -3.35 11.08
N PRO A 25 3.40 -3.73 11.94
CA PRO A 25 2.39 -4.81 11.83
C PRO A 25 0.98 -4.33 11.37
N GLN A 26 0.11 -5.25 10.91
CA GLN A 26 -1.21 -4.94 10.30
C GLN A 26 -2.32 -5.99 10.62
N CYS A 27 -3.53 -5.48 10.89
CA CYS A 27 -4.75 -6.26 11.16
C CYS A 27 -5.50 -6.69 9.89
N LEU A 28 -6.46 -7.63 10.02
CA LEU A 28 -7.29 -8.11 8.89
C LEU A 28 -8.14 -7.03 8.21
N ASP A 29 -8.43 -5.92 8.89
CA ASP A 29 -9.11 -4.75 8.33
C ASP A 29 -8.13 -3.70 7.77
N PHE A 30 -6.87 -4.09 7.59
CA PHE A 30 -5.74 -3.29 7.13
C PHE A 30 -5.38 -2.10 8.04
N LYS A 31 -5.92 -2.04 9.26
CA LYS A 31 -5.55 -1.02 10.25
C LYS A 31 -4.35 -1.44 11.09
N PRO A 32 -3.66 -0.48 11.72
CA PRO A 32 -2.61 -0.81 12.67
C PRO A 32 -3.17 -1.51 13.92
N PRO A 33 -2.42 -2.44 14.52
CA PRO A 33 -2.74 -2.98 15.84
C PRO A 33 -2.76 -1.88 16.90
N PHE A 34 -3.52 -2.11 17.96
CA PHE A 34 -3.79 -1.17 19.03
C PHE A 34 -3.73 -1.83 20.40
N GLN A 35 -3.76 -1.01 21.44
CA GLN A 35 -3.78 -1.48 22.82
C GLN A 35 -5.21 -1.80 23.24
N SER A 36 -5.45 -3.01 23.71
CA SER A 36 -6.76 -3.47 24.17
C SER A 36 -6.60 -4.02 25.58
N ASN A 37 -6.47 -3.13 26.57
CA ASN A 37 -6.20 -3.44 27.99
C ASN A 37 -7.29 -4.29 28.69
N THR A 38 -8.30 -4.74 27.94
CA THR A 38 -9.49 -5.43 28.44
C THR A 38 -9.60 -6.87 27.94
N LEU A 39 -8.64 -7.36 27.14
CA LEU A 39 -8.65 -8.75 26.65
C LEU A 39 -8.28 -9.72 27.77
N GLU A 40 -9.14 -10.71 28.03
CA GLU A 40 -8.95 -11.74 29.05
C GLU A 40 -8.73 -13.12 28.43
N PHE A 41 -9.47 -13.45 27.38
CA PHE A 41 -9.42 -14.76 26.71
C PHE A 41 -8.23 -14.86 25.75
N CYS A 42 -8.03 -13.85 24.91
CA CYS A 42 -6.89 -13.71 24.00
C CYS A 42 -5.84 -12.76 24.61
N SER A 43 -5.54 -12.94 25.90
CA SER A 43 -4.72 -12.04 26.71
C SER A 43 -3.30 -11.84 26.18
N GLN A 44 -2.77 -12.77 25.39
CA GLN A 44 -1.47 -12.63 24.71
C GLN A 44 -1.43 -11.44 23.73
N TYR A 45 -2.59 -10.92 23.31
CA TYR A 45 -2.73 -9.78 22.40
C TYR A 45 -3.27 -8.52 23.09
N ARG A 46 -3.39 -8.53 24.43
CA ARG A 46 -3.94 -7.42 25.22
C ARG A 46 -3.12 -6.14 25.06
N ASP A 47 -1.81 -6.28 25.17
CA ASP A 47 -0.90 -5.13 25.21
C ASP A 47 -0.62 -4.59 23.80
N PHE A 48 -0.74 -5.44 22.77
CA PHE A 48 -0.62 -5.07 21.36
C PHE A 48 -1.26 -6.12 20.45
N GLY A 49 -2.38 -5.76 19.80
CA GLY A 49 -3.13 -6.69 18.97
C GLY A 49 -4.23 -6.01 18.14
N CYS A 50 -5.05 -6.83 17.51
CA CYS A 50 -6.06 -6.38 16.53
C CYS A 50 -7.51 -6.51 17.02
N CYS A 51 -7.72 -6.98 18.25
CA CYS A 51 -9.05 -7.24 18.78
C CYS A 51 -9.49 -6.23 19.84
N THR A 52 -10.70 -5.74 19.66
CA THR A 52 -11.51 -5.12 20.72
C THR A 52 -12.10 -6.17 21.64
N LYS A 53 -12.59 -5.76 22.82
CA LYS A 53 -13.32 -6.68 23.72
C LYS A 53 -14.52 -7.34 23.05
N GLN A 54 -15.28 -6.59 22.25
CA GLN A 54 -16.42 -7.13 21.51
C GLN A 54 -16.02 -8.24 20.53
N GLN A 55 -14.88 -8.09 19.83
CA GLN A 55 -14.36 -9.13 18.93
C GLN A 55 -13.87 -10.35 19.71
N GLU A 56 -13.24 -10.15 20.86
CA GLU A 56 -12.87 -11.26 21.77
C GLU A 56 -14.09 -12.03 22.26
N ASP A 57 -15.18 -11.35 22.62
CA ASP A 57 -16.39 -12.01 23.11
C ASP A 57 -17.00 -12.93 22.03
N VAL A 58 -16.94 -12.53 20.75
CA VAL A 58 -17.35 -13.38 19.61
C VAL A 58 -16.42 -14.60 19.48
N ILE A 59 -15.11 -14.40 19.63
CA ILE A 59 -14.13 -15.50 19.61
C ILE A 59 -14.39 -16.47 20.77
N PHE A 60 -14.67 -15.96 21.97
CA PHE A 60 -14.96 -16.76 23.14
C PHE A 60 -16.26 -17.57 23.00
N GLN A 61 -17.32 -16.95 22.49
CA GLN A 61 -18.57 -17.66 22.16
C GLN A 61 -18.33 -18.79 21.17
N ARG A 62 -17.51 -18.55 20.14
CA ARG A 62 -17.13 -19.59 19.17
C ARG A 62 -16.32 -20.71 19.83
N TYR A 63 -15.38 -20.38 20.72
CA TYR A 63 -14.60 -21.37 21.47
C TYR A 63 -15.50 -22.29 22.31
N GLU A 64 -16.43 -21.71 23.09
CA GLU A 64 -17.38 -22.50 23.89
C GLU A 64 -18.30 -23.36 23.00
N TYR A 65 -18.79 -22.82 21.89
CA TYR A 65 -19.57 -23.60 20.93
C TYR A 65 -18.79 -24.81 20.41
N VAL A 66 -17.55 -24.61 19.93
CA VAL A 66 -16.73 -25.70 19.38
C VAL A 66 -16.46 -26.78 20.45
N LYS A 67 -16.20 -26.39 21.70
CA LYS A 67 -16.00 -27.36 22.80
C LYS A 67 -17.16 -28.33 22.96
N THR A 68 -18.40 -27.86 22.80
CA THR A 68 -19.59 -28.74 22.88
C THR A 68 -19.66 -29.78 21.76
N GLN A 69 -18.92 -29.58 20.67
CA GLN A 69 -18.92 -30.46 19.50
C GLN A 69 -17.78 -31.48 19.51
N LEU A 70 -16.82 -31.34 20.43
CA LEU A 70 -15.65 -32.21 20.50
C LEU A 70 -15.87 -33.37 21.46
N SER A 71 -15.27 -34.51 21.17
CA SER A 71 -15.18 -35.62 22.11
C SER A 71 -14.29 -35.24 23.30
N GLU A 72 -14.55 -35.83 24.46
CA GLU A 72 -13.82 -35.54 25.69
C GLU A 72 -12.31 -35.78 25.54
N THR A 73 -11.92 -36.86 24.86
CA THR A 73 -10.52 -37.21 24.60
C THR A 73 -9.81 -36.21 23.67
N LEU A 74 -10.51 -35.75 22.63
CA LEU A 74 -9.98 -34.74 21.71
C LEU A 74 -9.86 -33.38 22.39
N LEU A 75 -10.87 -33.00 23.18
CA LEU A 75 -10.85 -31.75 23.93
C LEU A 75 -9.67 -31.70 24.91
N GLN A 76 -9.45 -32.75 25.71
CA GLN A 76 -8.33 -32.82 26.65
C GLN A 76 -6.96 -32.62 25.98
N THR A 77 -6.80 -33.09 24.75
CA THR A 77 -5.54 -33.01 24.01
C THR A 77 -5.39 -31.67 23.27
N CYS A 78 -6.50 -31.15 22.72
CA CYS A 78 -6.47 -30.12 21.69
C CYS A 78 -7.03 -28.77 22.12
N GLU A 79 -7.53 -28.63 23.35
CA GLU A 79 -8.03 -27.37 23.90
C GLU A 79 -7.02 -26.20 23.81
N PRO A 80 -5.71 -26.39 24.07
CA PRO A 80 -4.71 -25.33 23.87
C PRO A 80 -4.63 -24.87 22.42
N TYR A 81 -4.57 -25.82 21.46
CA TYR A 81 -4.55 -25.52 20.03
C TYR A 81 -5.82 -24.77 19.59
N LEU A 82 -6.99 -25.18 20.09
CA LEU A 82 -8.25 -24.53 19.78
C LEU A 82 -8.24 -23.06 20.20
N ARG A 83 -7.83 -22.77 21.45
CA ARG A 83 -7.72 -21.40 21.95
C ARG A 83 -6.71 -20.58 21.16
N GLU A 84 -5.51 -21.12 20.93
CA GLU A 84 -4.44 -20.43 20.23
C GLU A 84 -4.81 -20.07 18.79
N LEU A 85 -5.42 -21.01 18.04
CA LEU A 85 -5.83 -20.81 16.66
C LEU A 85 -6.99 -19.81 16.55
N LEU A 86 -7.98 -19.88 17.45
CA LEU A 86 -9.11 -18.95 17.44
C LEU A 86 -8.73 -17.51 17.81
N CYS A 87 -7.66 -17.31 18.57
CA CYS A 87 -7.15 -15.99 18.91
C CYS A 87 -6.25 -15.37 17.82
N GLN A 88 -5.86 -16.10 16.77
CA GLN A 88 -4.99 -15.55 15.71
C GLN A 88 -5.52 -14.30 14.98
N PRO A 89 -6.84 -14.05 14.82
CA PRO A 89 -7.34 -12.79 14.30
C PRO A 89 -6.96 -11.57 15.16
N CYS A 90 -6.64 -11.78 16.43
CA CYS A 90 -6.18 -10.75 17.35
C CYS A 90 -4.66 -10.49 17.26
N SER A 91 -3.92 -11.31 16.52
CA SER A 91 -2.49 -11.12 16.31
C SER A 91 -2.22 -9.77 15.64
N PRO A 92 -1.17 -9.03 16.06
CA PRO A 92 -0.76 -7.82 15.36
C PRO A 92 -0.38 -8.08 13.89
N TYR A 93 -0.04 -9.32 13.53
CA TYR A 93 0.30 -9.73 12.17
C TYR A 93 -0.84 -10.49 11.48
N ALA A 94 -2.09 -10.33 11.92
CA ALA A 94 -3.21 -11.11 11.39
C ALA A 94 -3.34 -10.97 9.86
N ALA A 95 -3.05 -9.82 9.27
CA ALA A 95 -3.06 -9.67 7.81
C ALA A 95 -2.11 -10.66 7.11
N HIS A 96 -0.89 -10.81 7.61
CA HIS A 96 0.09 -11.77 7.08
C HIS A 96 -0.27 -13.22 7.38
N ILE A 97 -0.67 -13.51 8.62
CA ILE A 97 -0.99 -14.88 9.07
C ILE A 97 -2.11 -15.48 8.23
N TYR A 98 -3.05 -14.66 7.76
CA TYR A 98 -4.16 -15.09 6.92
C TYR A 98 -3.97 -14.75 5.43
N SER A 99 -2.75 -14.37 5.02
CA SER A 99 -2.42 -14.01 3.62
C SER A 99 -3.34 -12.93 3.00
N ALA A 100 -3.93 -12.06 3.83
CA ALA A 100 -4.91 -11.05 3.42
C ALA A 100 -4.33 -9.93 2.55
N GLU A 101 -3.00 -9.77 2.55
CA GLU A 101 -2.32 -8.69 1.82
C GLU A 101 -2.11 -8.97 0.34
N GLN A 102 -2.08 -10.25 -0.04
CA GLN A 102 -1.73 -10.69 -1.40
C GLN A 102 -2.96 -11.11 -2.21
N THR A 103 -4.12 -11.25 -1.58
CA THR A 103 -5.32 -11.85 -2.18
C THR A 103 -6.56 -10.98 -1.96
N MET A 104 -7.60 -11.15 -2.78
CA MET A 104 -8.89 -10.47 -2.57
C MET A 104 -9.69 -11.04 -1.37
N HIS A 105 -9.28 -12.21 -0.87
CA HIS A 105 -9.94 -12.91 0.23
C HIS A 105 -8.90 -13.47 1.18
N ALA A 106 -8.94 -13.04 2.44
CA ALA A 106 -8.12 -13.62 3.50
C ALA A 106 -8.45 -15.12 3.68
N SER A 107 -7.43 -15.93 3.95
CA SER A 107 -7.63 -17.32 4.37
C SER A 107 -8.50 -17.37 5.62
N THR A 108 -9.23 -18.47 5.82
CA THR A 108 -10.01 -18.67 7.04
C THR A 108 -9.26 -19.49 8.10
N PHE A 109 -8.06 -19.96 7.78
CA PHE A 109 -7.18 -20.69 8.69
C PHE A 109 -5.81 -19.98 8.79
N PRO A 110 -5.23 -19.86 10.00
CA PRO A 110 -3.97 -19.17 10.17
C PRO A 110 -2.79 -19.96 9.59
N GLY A 111 -1.83 -19.24 9.04
CA GLY A 111 -0.59 -19.79 8.53
C GLY A 111 0.29 -20.39 9.62
N LEU A 112 0.62 -21.67 9.51
CA LEU A 112 1.38 -22.41 10.53
C LEU A 112 2.83 -22.65 10.11
N CYS A 113 3.75 -22.62 11.07
CA CYS A 113 5.13 -23.06 10.85
C CYS A 113 5.18 -24.57 10.65
N SER A 114 6.08 -25.05 9.80
CA SER A 114 6.17 -26.47 9.41
C SER A 114 6.18 -27.46 10.60
N ASN A 115 6.99 -27.19 11.63
CA ASN A 115 7.06 -28.05 12.83
C ASN A 115 5.74 -28.04 13.61
N TYR A 116 5.19 -26.85 13.85
CA TYR A 116 3.93 -26.70 14.58
C TYR A 116 2.74 -27.30 13.82
N CYS A 117 2.72 -27.14 12.49
CA CYS A 117 1.73 -27.78 11.62
C CYS A 117 1.80 -29.30 11.73
N SER A 118 3.01 -29.88 11.69
CA SER A 118 3.21 -31.32 11.79
C SER A 118 2.71 -31.87 13.12
N GLU A 119 2.97 -31.17 14.22
CA GLU A 119 2.48 -31.54 15.56
C GLU A 119 0.96 -31.39 15.67
N PHE A 120 0.41 -30.24 15.24
CA PHE A 120 -1.02 -30.00 15.21
C PHE A 120 -1.75 -31.05 14.37
N TYR A 121 -1.23 -31.39 13.20
CA TYR A 121 -1.85 -32.38 12.33
C TYR A 121 -1.88 -33.76 12.98
N THR A 122 -0.77 -34.17 13.60
CA THR A 122 -0.65 -35.50 14.22
C THR A 122 -1.59 -35.66 15.41
N LYS A 123 -1.78 -34.61 16.21
CA LYS A 123 -2.57 -34.66 17.45
C LYS A 123 -4.03 -34.23 17.26
N CYS A 124 -4.27 -33.24 16.41
CA CYS A 124 -5.46 -32.39 16.48
C CYS A 124 -6.05 -32.00 15.12
N LYS A 125 -5.68 -32.65 14.01
CA LYS A 125 -6.16 -32.27 12.66
C LYS A 125 -7.69 -32.16 12.54
N ASP A 126 -8.44 -32.97 13.29
CA ASP A 126 -9.91 -32.94 13.27
C ASP A 126 -10.49 -31.63 13.80
N LEU A 127 -9.74 -30.85 14.59
CA LEU A 127 -10.14 -29.50 14.97
C LEU A 127 -10.32 -28.57 13.77
N ALA A 128 -9.57 -28.78 12.67
CA ALA A 128 -9.66 -27.93 11.49
C ALA A 128 -11.09 -27.84 10.95
N LYS A 129 -11.87 -28.92 11.05
CA LYS A 129 -13.29 -29.00 10.64
C LYS A 129 -14.20 -27.98 11.35
N TYR A 130 -13.79 -27.51 12.52
CA TYR A 130 -14.56 -26.56 13.34
C TYR A 130 -13.99 -25.13 13.30
N ILE A 131 -12.74 -24.99 12.86
CA ILE A 131 -12.00 -23.72 12.87
C ILE A 131 -12.05 -23.03 11.49
N THR A 132 -12.11 -23.79 10.40
CA THR A 132 -12.16 -23.24 9.04
C THR A 132 -13.33 -23.79 8.24
N SER A 133 -13.86 -22.96 7.35
CA SER A 133 -14.85 -23.34 6.33
C SER A 133 -14.22 -23.57 4.95
N ASP A 134 -12.90 -23.45 4.84
CA ASP A 134 -12.16 -23.54 3.59
C ASP A 134 -12.12 -24.97 3.07
N GLN A 135 -12.77 -25.20 1.93
CA GLN A 135 -12.89 -26.54 1.35
C GLN A 135 -11.55 -27.08 0.84
N GLU A 136 -10.61 -26.22 0.46
CA GLU A 136 -9.27 -26.63 0.03
C GLU A 136 -8.52 -27.24 1.21
N ILE A 137 -8.50 -26.52 2.33
CA ILE A 137 -7.86 -26.99 3.57
C ILE A 137 -8.52 -28.27 4.06
N LEU A 138 -9.86 -28.32 4.13
CA LEU A 138 -10.60 -29.49 4.59
C LEU A 138 -10.36 -30.72 3.68
N GLY A 139 -10.17 -30.52 2.37
CA GLY A 139 -9.85 -31.57 1.42
C GLY A 139 -8.47 -32.22 1.62
N THR A 140 -7.56 -31.56 2.34
CA THR A 140 -6.19 -32.08 2.58
C THR A 140 -6.01 -32.86 3.89
N LEU A 141 -7.06 -33.01 4.70
CA LEU A 141 -6.99 -33.68 6.02
C LEU A 141 -6.59 -35.18 5.97
N ASN A 142 -6.46 -35.76 4.77
CA ASN A 142 -6.00 -37.12 4.52
C ASN A 142 -4.46 -37.26 4.44
N SER A 143 -3.72 -36.19 4.19
CA SER A 143 -2.24 -36.20 4.13
C SER A 143 -1.66 -35.04 4.93
N LYS A 144 -0.70 -35.36 5.80
CA LYS A 144 0.02 -34.36 6.60
C LYS A 144 0.79 -33.40 5.69
N GLU A 145 1.43 -33.94 4.67
CA GLU A 145 2.25 -33.19 3.72
C GLU A 145 1.39 -32.19 2.95
N ASN A 146 0.25 -32.63 2.42
CA ASN A 146 -0.66 -31.75 1.69
C ASN A 146 -1.28 -30.68 2.60
N PHE A 147 -1.72 -31.06 3.80
CA PHE A 147 -2.28 -30.10 4.76
C PHE A 147 -1.24 -29.02 5.12
N CYS A 148 -0.03 -29.43 5.50
CA CYS A 148 1.01 -28.48 5.86
C CYS A 148 1.53 -27.65 4.69
N LEU A 149 1.50 -28.17 3.47
CA LEU A 149 1.80 -27.39 2.27
C LEU A 149 0.78 -26.25 2.06
N VAL A 150 -0.52 -26.54 2.23
CA VAL A 150 -1.59 -25.56 2.00
C VAL A 150 -1.64 -24.50 3.09
N VAL A 151 -1.43 -24.86 4.36
CA VAL A 151 -1.47 -23.89 5.48
C VAL A 151 -0.14 -23.18 5.73
N GLN A 152 0.92 -23.51 5.00
CA GLN A 152 2.20 -22.83 5.14
C GLN A 152 2.18 -21.47 4.43
N LEU A 153 2.78 -20.47 5.07
CA LEU A 153 2.99 -19.15 4.46
C LEU A 153 4.19 -19.15 3.52
N THR A 154 4.09 -18.37 2.45
CA THR A 154 5.23 -18.07 1.55
C THR A 154 6.34 -17.33 2.28
N ASP A 155 5.98 -16.40 3.18
CA ASP A 155 6.90 -15.75 4.10
C ASP A 155 6.89 -16.47 5.45
N THR A 156 7.91 -17.31 5.66
CA THR A 156 8.03 -18.14 6.86
C THR A 156 8.33 -17.35 8.12
N ASP A 157 8.75 -16.08 8.02
CA ASP A 157 9.04 -15.26 9.20
C ASP A 157 7.76 -14.96 10.00
N TYR A 158 6.60 -14.96 9.33
CA TYR A 158 5.27 -14.68 9.91
C TYR A 158 4.47 -15.93 10.27
N CYS A 159 5.05 -17.12 10.18
CA CYS A 159 4.32 -18.34 10.51
C CYS A 159 4.10 -18.47 12.03
N TYR A 160 2.96 -19.01 12.44
CA TYR A 160 2.66 -19.25 13.85
C TYR A 160 3.23 -20.60 14.34
N PRO A 161 3.81 -20.70 15.55
CA PRO A 161 3.96 -19.67 16.59
C PRO A 161 5.31 -18.93 16.55
N ASN A 162 6.22 -19.27 15.62
CA ASN A 162 7.58 -18.71 15.62
C ASN A 162 7.57 -17.19 15.51
N LEU A 163 6.58 -16.61 14.83
CA LEU A 163 6.38 -15.16 14.75
C LEU A 163 6.33 -14.49 16.13
N LEU A 164 5.85 -15.15 17.19
CA LEU A 164 5.76 -14.58 18.54
C LEU A 164 7.13 -14.41 19.21
N LYS A 165 8.12 -15.17 18.75
CA LYS A 165 9.50 -15.17 19.28
C LYS A 165 10.49 -14.54 18.32
N ASN A 166 10.04 -14.09 17.15
CA ASN A 166 10.91 -13.52 16.14
C ASN A 166 11.38 -12.14 16.62
N GLU A 167 12.65 -12.03 17.00
CA GLU A 167 13.21 -10.76 17.48
C GLU A 167 13.21 -9.69 16.38
N HIS A 168 13.46 -10.04 15.12
CA HIS A 168 13.42 -9.03 14.05
C HIS A 168 12.04 -8.43 13.84
N LEU A 169 11.00 -9.24 14.07
CA LEU A 169 9.62 -8.78 13.95
C LEU A 169 9.17 -8.06 15.21
N ASN A 170 9.48 -8.57 16.40
CA ASN A 170 8.93 -8.06 17.67
C ASN A 170 9.84 -7.08 18.41
N PHE A 171 11.10 -6.89 17.98
CA PHE A 171 12.01 -5.93 18.60
C PHE A 171 11.49 -4.50 18.41
N ASN A 172 11.35 -3.78 19.52
CA ASN A 172 10.78 -2.42 19.56
C ASN A 172 9.35 -2.29 19.01
N ILE A 173 8.56 -3.37 19.01
CA ILE A 173 7.11 -3.26 18.90
C ILE A 173 6.54 -2.83 20.25
N SER A 174 6.72 -1.55 20.55
CA SER A 174 6.03 -0.90 21.66
C SER A 174 5.03 0.07 21.07
N ILE A 175 3.75 -0.05 21.45
CA ILE A 175 2.75 1.02 21.27
C ILE A 175 3.24 2.34 21.90
N GLN A 176 4.14 2.24 22.88
CA GLN A 176 4.72 3.38 23.55
C GLN A 176 6.07 3.75 22.94
N GLN A 177 6.04 4.45 21.80
CA GLN A 177 6.96 5.56 21.52
C GLN A 177 6.43 6.39 20.33
N ILE A 178 5.28 7.05 20.53
CA ILE A 178 5.12 8.39 19.96
C ILE A 178 6.02 9.32 20.78
N THR A 179 7.33 9.18 20.62
CA THR A 179 8.24 10.28 20.89
C THR A 179 7.94 11.37 19.88
N LYS A 180 8.22 12.63 20.25
CA LYS A 180 8.05 13.83 19.41
C LYS A 180 8.75 13.78 18.04
N GLU A 181 9.44 12.71 17.69
CA GLU A 181 10.07 12.45 16.41
C GLU A 181 9.86 10.95 16.09
N GLY A 182 9.12 10.61 15.03
CA GLY A 182 9.12 9.23 14.51
C GLY A 182 7.87 8.73 13.77
N CYS A 183 6.66 9.20 14.08
CA CYS A 183 5.45 8.80 13.34
C CYS A 183 5.10 9.82 12.23
N MET A 184 4.66 9.33 11.07
CA MET A 184 4.04 10.17 10.05
C MET A 184 2.52 10.23 10.29
N CYS A 185 2.01 11.43 10.55
CA CYS A 185 0.57 11.67 10.61
C CYS A 185 0.09 12.14 9.24
N VAL A 186 -1.07 11.63 8.79
CA VAL A 186 -1.76 12.19 7.63
C VAL A 186 -2.65 13.33 8.08
N GLU A 187 -2.46 14.50 7.49
CA GLU A 187 -3.31 15.65 7.71
C GLU A 187 -4.10 15.94 6.43
N GLN A 188 -5.39 16.20 6.57
CA GLN A 188 -6.17 16.65 5.42
C GLN A 188 -5.61 17.97 4.88
N PHE A 189 -5.19 17.94 3.62
CA PHE A 189 -4.63 19.10 2.93
C PHE A 189 -5.66 19.87 2.11
N ALA A 190 -6.60 19.16 1.48
CA ALA A 190 -7.67 19.74 0.67
C ALA A 190 -8.89 18.80 0.60
N TRP A 191 -10.05 19.35 0.23
CA TRP A 191 -11.33 18.65 0.08
C TRP A 191 -12.03 19.08 -1.22
N ASP A 192 -13.07 18.33 -1.61
CA ASP A 192 -13.84 18.54 -2.86
C ASP A 192 -13.00 18.50 -4.16
N LEU A 193 -12.05 17.56 -4.22
CA LEU A 193 -11.31 17.25 -5.45
C LEU A 193 -12.09 16.25 -6.29
N ARG A 194 -12.04 16.40 -7.62
CA ARG A 194 -12.73 15.49 -8.55
C ARG A 194 -11.75 14.49 -9.15
N SER A 195 -11.70 13.29 -8.57
CA SER A 195 -10.80 12.21 -9.00
C SER A 195 -9.35 12.68 -9.18
N PRO A 196 -8.68 13.13 -8.09
CA PRO A 196 -7.29 13.57 -8.17
C PRO A 196 -6.38 12.37 -8.50
N VAL A 197 -5.54 12.52 -9.51
CA VAL A 197 -4.64 11.45 -10.01
C VAL A 197 -3.16 11.79 -9.87
N VAL A 198 -2.81 13.08 -9.78
CA VAL A 198 -1.42 13.52 -9.66
C VAL A 198 -1.33 14.68 -8.69
N ALA A 199 -0.32 14.66 -7.81
CA ALA A 199 0.08 15.79 -6.99
C ALA A 199 1.60 15.96 -7.08
N ARG A 200 2.09 17.07 -7.66
CA ARG A 200 3.53 17.31 -7.84
C ARG A 200 3.93 18.76 -7.63
N HIS A 201 5.16 18.97 -7.14
CA HIS A 201 5.79 20.29 -7.14
C HIS A 201 6.54 20.53 -8.45
N ALA A 202 6.75 21.81 -8.81
CA ALA A 202 7.41 22.17 -10.06
C ALA A 202 8.94 22.36 -9.97
N GLY A 203 9.53 22.05 -8.80
CA GLY A 203 10.98 22.20 -8.57
C GLY A 203 11.53 23.63 -8.67
N ASP A 204 10.67 24.66 -8.65
CA ASP A 204 11.05 26.06 -8.92
C ASP A 204 11.16 26.93 -7.66
N GLY A 205 11.29 26.30 -6.48
CA GLY A 205 11.43 26.98 -5.19
C GLY A 205 10.15 27.64 -4.67
N SER A 206 9.04 27.63 -5.42
CA SER A 206 7.84 28.40 -5.03
C SER A 206 6.97 27.73 -3.96
N GLY A 207 7.23 26.46 -3.62
CA GLY A 207 6.39 25.68 -2.71
C GLY A 207 4.95 25.40 -3.19
N ARG A 208 4.67 25.56 -4.49
CA ARG A 208 3.35 25.28 -5.08
C ARG A 208 3.18 23.78 -5.32
N LEU A 209 2.01 23.26 -4.97
CA LEU A 209 1.58 21.90 -5.30
C LEU A 209 0.59 21.95 -6.46
N PHE A 210 0.90 21.26 -7.55
CA PHE A 210 0.05 21.14 -8.72
C PHE A 210 -0.71 19.82 -8.62
N VAL A 211 -2.03 19.91 -8.51
CA VAL A 211 -2.92 18.75 -8.39
C VAL A 211 -3.72 18.61 -9.67
N ALA A 212 -3.54 17.50 -10.37
CA ALA A 212 -4.27 17.19 -11.59
C ALA A 212 -5.43 16.24 -11.30
N GLU A 213 -6.59 16.58 -11.86
CA GLU A 213 -7.80 15.78 -11.83
C GLU A 213 -7.91 14.95 -13.12
N GLN A 214 -8.45 13.73 -13.01
CA GLN A 214 -8.56 12.77 -14.13
C GLN A 214 -9.28 13.36 -15.35
N ARG A 215 -10.19 14.32 -15.14
CA ARG A 215 -10.90 15.04 -16.22
C ARG A 215 -10.04 16.01 -17.04
N GLY A 216 -8.76 16.25 -16.69
CA GLY A 216 -7.87 17.13 -17.47
C GLY A 216 -7.78 18.58 -16.98
N VAL A 217 -7.92 18.79 -15.66
CA VAL A 217 -7.74 20.11 -15.04
C VAL A 217 -6.62 20.04 -14.02
N ILE A 218 -5.73 21.03 -14.00
CA ILE A 218 -4.65 21.16 -13.03
C ILE A 218 -4.91 22.39 -12.17
N TYR A 219 -5.04 22.21 -10.86
CA TYR A 219 -5.13 23.29 -9.88
C TYR A 219 -3.81 23.48 -9.14
N ILE A 220 -3.60 24.70 -8.62
CA ILE A 220 -2.48 25.01 -7.73
C ILE A 220 -3.01 25.11 -6.31
N TYR A 221 -2.33 24.43 -5.39
CA TYR A 221 -2.51 24.56 -3.96
C TYR A 221 -1.22 25.12 -3.32
N TYR A 222 -1.42 25.86 -2.25
CA TYR A 222 -0.36 26.51 -1.49
C TYR A 222 -0.18 25.83 -0.13
N ARG A 223 0.97 26.04 0.52
CA ARG A 223 1.28 25.44 1.84
C ARG A 223 0.27 25.80 2.93
N ASN A 224 -0.39 26.95 2.81
CA ASN A 224 -1.47 27.37 3.71
C ASN A 224 -2.83 26.69 3.40
N LYS A 225 -2.84 25.61 2.62
CA LYS A 225 -4.02 24.82 2.22
C LYS A 225 -5.04 25.58 1.36
N THR A 226 -4.70 26.78 0.87
CA THR A 226 -5.55 27.50 -0.08
C THR A 226 -5.33 27.02 -1.50
N ARG A 227 -6.39 27.09 -2.31
CA ARG A 227 -6.37 26.78 -3.75
C ARG A 227 -6.39 28.06 -4.56
N GLU A 228 -5.59 28.12 -5.61
CA GLU A 228 -5.69 29.17 -6.63
C GLU A 228 -7.08 29.14 -7.28
N GLN A 229 -7.74 30.30 -7.41
CA GLN A 229 -9.12 30.37 -7.87
C GLN A 229 -9.33 29.82 -9.28
N LYS A 230 -8.38 30.09 -10.19
CA LYS A 230 -8.43 29.56 -11.55
C LYS A 230 -7.41 28.44 -11.72
N ALA A 231 -7.77 27.46 -12.54
CA ALA A 231 -6.87 26.36 -12.89
C ALA A 231 -5.55 26.89 -13.50
N PHE A 232 -4.47 26.16 -13.24
CA PHE A 232 -3.20 26.33 -13.93
C PHE A 232 -3.33 25.94 -15.41
N LEU A 233 -3.93 24.79 -15.68
CA LEU A 233 -4.22 24.29 -17.03
C LEU A 233 -5.62 23.67 -17.06
N ASP A 234 -6.39 23.96 -18.10
CA ASP A 234 -7.66 23.30 -18.39
C ASP A 234 -7.62 22.80 -19.84
N ILE A 235 -7.65 21.47 -20.00
CA ILE A 235 -7.68 20.76 -21.28
C ILE A 235 -8.78 19.70 -21.30
N LYS A 236 -9.88 19.88 -20.54
CA LYS A 236 -11.03 18.97 -20.51
C LYS A 236 -11.57 18.62 -21.90
N ASP A 237 -11.50 19.55 -22.84
CA ASP A 237 -11.96 19.36 -24.21
C ASP A 237 -11.05 18.46 -25.06
N ARG A 238 -9.85 18.14 -24.57
CA ARG A 238 -8.87 17.27 -25.24
C ARG A 238 -8.73 15.91 -24.58
N VAL A 239 -9.06 15.82 -23.30
CA VAL A 239 -8.94 14.60 -22.51
C VAL A 239 -10.18 13.73 -22.72
N LEU A 240 -9.96 12.48 -23.10
CA LEU A 240 -10.97 11.45 -23.08
C LEU A 240 -11.06 10.88 -21.66
N TYR A 241 -12.22 10.99 -21.04
CA TYR A 241 -12.45 10.62 -19.65
C TYR A 241 -13.87 10.05 -19.50
N SER A 242 -14.04 9.10 -18.59
CA SER A 242 -15.31 8.49 -18.21
C SER A 242 -15.42 8.44 -16.70
N SER A 243 -16.64 8.60 -16.17
CA SER A 243 -16.90 8.40 -14.74
C SER A 243 -17.21 6.94 -14.39
N TYR A 244 -17.14 6.02 -15.36
CA TYR A 244 -17.36 4.60 -15.12
C TYR A 244 -16.23 4.02 -14.25
N ARG A 245 -16.59 3.22 -13.24
CA ARG A 245 -15.61 2.56 -12.38
C ARG A 245 -14.78 1.59 -13.23
N MET A 246 -13.46 1.54 -13.03
CA MET A 246 -12.48 0.76 -13.82
C MET A 246 -12.08 1.34 -15.18
N ASP A 247 -12.58 2.52 -15.55
CA ASP A 247 -12.08 3.25 -16.72
C ASP A 247 -10.86 4.09 -16.33
N GLU A 248 -9.68 3.72 -16.85
CA GLU A 248 -8.43 4.43 -16.58
C GLU A 248 -8.24 5.63 -17.51
N ARG A 249 -9.11 5.85 -18.49
CA ARG A 249 -8.94 6.98 -19.42
C ARG A 249 -9.07 8.30 -18.70
N GLY A 250 -8.15 9.20 -19.02
CA GLY A 250 -8.15 10.55 -18.48
C GLY A 250 -6.80 11.20 -18.56
N PHE A 251 -6.62 12.21 -17.72
CA PHE A 251 -5.31 12.72 -17.36
C PHE A 251 -4.63 11.73 -16.43
N LEU A 252 -3.37 11.37 -16.69
CA LEU A 252 -2.67 10.32 -15.95
C LEU A 252 -1.27 10.72 -15.48
N GLY A 253 -0.62 11.66 -16.18
CA GLY A 253 0.75 12.05 -15.85
C GLY A 253 1.03 13.53 -15.99
N LEU A 254 1.88 14.05 -15.11
CA LEU A 254 2.42 15.41 -15.13
C LEU A 254 3.89 15.37 -14.73
N ALA A 255 4.76 16.01 -15.51
CA ALA A 255 6.16 16.21 -15.16
C ALA A 255 6.60 17.63 -15.48
N PHE A 256 7.36 18.27 -14.59
CA PHE A 256 7.97 19.56 -14.85
C PHE A 256 9.39 19.34 -15.38
N HIS A 257 9.80 20.16 -16.35
CA HIS A 257 11.20 20.17 -16.79
C HIS A 257 12.10 20.59 -15.60
N PRO A 258 13.30 20.01 -15.41
CA PRO A 258 14.20 20.40 -14.31
C PRO A 258 14.46 21.91 -14.23
N ASN A 259 14.70 22.55 -15.39
CA ASN A 259 14.80 24.01 -15.53
C ASN A 259 13.44 24.75 -15.70
N PHE A 260 12.34 24.26 -15.12
CA PHE A 260 11.00 24.87 -15.28
C PHE A 260 10.95 26.34 -14.86
N ALA A 261 11.71 26.72 -13.83
CA ALA A 261 11.81 28.12 -13.38
C ALA A 261 12.24 29.08 -14.51
N VAL A 262 13.05 28.57 -15.45
CA VAL A 262 13.62 29.35 -16.56
C VAL A 262 12.82 29.13 -17.84
N ASN A 263 12.64 27.86 -18.24
CA ASN A 263 12.07 27.53 -19.55
C ASN A 263 10.54 27.39 -19.56
N ARG A 264 9.93 27.25 -18.37
CA ARG A 264 8.49 27.10 -18.14
C ARG A 264 7.87 25.86 -18.79
N LYS A 265 8.66 24.86 -19.15
CA LYS A 265 8.20 23.65 -19.83
C LYS A 265 7.73 22.59 -18.85
N PHE A 266 6.59 22.01 -19.13
CA PHE A 266 6.09 20.84 -18.42
C PHE A 266 5.42 19.90 -19.42
N TYR A 267 5.21 18.66 -19.01
CA TYR A 267 4.80 17.57 -19.86
C TYR A 267 3.61 16.86 -19.23
N THR A 268 2.66 16.44 -20.05
CA THR A 268 1.45 15.77 -19.62
C THR A 268 1.27 14.46 -20.38
N TYR A 269 0.68 13.47 -19.72
CA TYR A 269 0.27 12.20 -20.32
C TYR A 269 -1.22 12.02 -20.09
N TYR A 270 -1.99 11.84 -21.16
CA TYR A 270 -3.44 11.70 -21.07
C TYR A 270 -4.03 10.94 -22.26
N SER A 271 -5.18 10.31 -22.03
CA SER A 271 -5.98 9.66 -23.07
C SER A 271 -6.70 10.71 -23.92
N ALA A 272 -6.67 10.55 -25.24
CA ALA A 272 -7.23 11.48 -26.21
C ALA A 272 -7.80 10.74 -27.43
N LYS A 273 -8.69 11.39 -28.18
CA LYS A 273 -9.16 10.86 -29.46
C LYS A 273 -8.08 10.98 -30.54
N LEU A 274 -7.94 9.94 -31.34
CA LEU A 274 -7.14 9.89 -32.58
C LEU A 274 -8.11 9.76 -33.77
N GLY A 275 -8.45 10.89 -34.39
CA GLY A 275 -9.50 10.92 -35.41
C GLY A 275 -10.89 10.65 -34.83
N ARG A 276 -11.76 10.00 -35.61
CA ARG A 276 -13.18 9.81 -35.23
C ARG A 276 -13.46 8.60 -34.33
N ARG A 277 -12.69 7.52 -34.48
CA ARG A 277 -13.01 6.21 -33.86
C ARG A 277 -11.90 5.63 -33.00
N LYS A 278 -10.67 6.13 -33.11
CA LYS A 278 -9.52 5.59 -32.37
C LYS A 278 -9.24 6.44 -31.15
N GLU A 279 -8.64 5.80 -30.17
CA GLU A 279 -8.18 6.42 -28.93
C GLU A 279 -6.66 6.29 -28.87
N CYS A 280 -6.01 7.22 -28.22
CA CYS A 280 -4.58 7.19 -28.04
C CYS A 280 -4.21 7.74 -26.67
N ILE A 281 -3.06 7.31 -26.17
CA ILE A 281 -2.30 8.11 -25.22
C ILE A 281 -1.59 9.22 -25.98
N ARG A 282 -1.60 10.41 -25.40
CA ARG A 282 -0.85 11.56 -25.86
C ARG A 282 0.11 12.05 -24.78
N ILE A 283 1.36 12.21 -25.19
CA ILE A 283 2.38 12.92 -24.40
C ILE A 283 2.60 14.28 -25.04
N SER A 284 2.39 15.34 -24.27
CA SER A 284 2.47 16.72 -24.76
C SER A 284 3.35 17.59 -23.88
N GLU A 285 4.17 18.44 -24.50
CA GLU A 285 4.86 19.57 -23.86
C GLU A 285 3.93 20.78 -23.84
N PHE A 286 3.89 21.50 -22.72
CA PHE A 286 3.21 22.78 -22.57
C PHE A 286 4.17 23.81 -21.97
N LYS A 287 3.81 25.09 -22.07
CA LYS A 287 4.53 26.20 -21.43
C LYS A 287 3.64 27.00 -20.50
N ALA A 288 4.15 27.26 -19.29
CA ALA A 288 3.54 28.24 -18.39
C ALA A 288 3.62 29.66 -18.98
N SER A 289 2.66 30.50 -18.62
CA SER A 289 2.54 31.86 -19.13
C SER A 289 3.72 32.72 -18.69
N ARG A 290 4.16 33.60 -19.60
CA ARG A 290 5.21 34.58 -19.30
C ARG A 290 4.75 35.67 -18.33
N LYS A 291 3.46 36.00 -18.37
CA LYS A 291 2.86 37.10 -17.58
C LYS A 291 2.35 36.64 -16.22
N ASN A 292 1.94 35.38 -16.11
CA ASN A 292 1.41 34.82 -14.89
C ASN A 292 1.88 33.37 -14.72
N ARG A 293 2.79 33.13 -13.77
CA ARG A 293 3.37 31.80 -13.51
C ARG A 293 2.36 30.79 -12.98
N ASN A 294 1.19 31.22 -12.51
CA ASN A 294 0.08 30.37 -12.05
C ASN A 294 -0.90 30.00 -13.18
N ARG A 295 -0.55 30.28 -14.44
CA ARG A 295 -1.35 29.92 -15.61
C ARG A 295 -0.46 29.27 -16.67
N ALA A 296 -1.02 28.32 -17.39
CA ALA A 296 -0.48 27.76 -18.62
C ALA A 296 -1.51 27.92 -19.73
N SER A 297 -1.02 28.13 -20.95
CA SER A 297 -1.90 28.26 -22.10
C SER A 297 -2.00 26.93 -22.82
N ARG A 298 -3.22 26.40 -22.95
CA ARG A 298 -3.54 25.25 -23.81
C ARG A 298 -3.07 25.41 -25.26
N LYS A 299 -2.87 26.65 -25.74
CA LYS A 299 -2.37 26.93 -27.10
C LYS A 299 -0.88 26.61 -27.27
N THR A 300 -0.15 26.40 -26.18
CA THR A 300 1.29 26.08 -26.23
C THR A 300 1.58 24.58 -26.35
N GLU A 301 0.53 23.76 -26.47
CA GLU A 301 0.68 22.32 -26.60
C GLU A 301 1.57 21.98 -27.80
N ARG A 302 2.61 21.19 -27.55
CA ARG A 302 3.40 20.50 -28.56
C ARG A 302 3.33 19.01 -28.27
N ILE A 303 2.65 18.28 -29.15
CA ILE A 303 2.53 16.82 -29.06
C ILE A 303 3.92 16.22 -29.33
N LEU A 304 4.38 15.36 -28.43
CA LEU A 304 5.67 14.67 -28.55
C LEU A 304 5.50 13.24 -29.03
N LEU A 305 4.50 12.54 -28.50
CA LEU A 305 4.20 11.16 -28.85
C LEU A 305 2.70 10.91 -28.78
N GLN A 306 2.22 10.08 -29.71
CA GLN A 306 0.88 9.49 -29.63
C GLN A 306 1.00 7.99 -29.85
N VAL A 307 0.37 7.23 -28.98
CA VAL A 307 0.34 5.75 -29.06
C VAL A 307 -1.13 5.34 -29.05
N GLU A 308 -1.56 4.64 -30.08
CA GLU A 308 -2.94 4.11 -30.15
C GLU A 308 -3.18 3.16 -28.98
N GLN A 309 -4.32 3.29 -28.31
CA GLN A 309 -4.74 2.41 -27.23
C GLN A 309 -6.04 1.71 -27.63
N PRO A 310 -6.06 0.36 -27.72
CA PRO A 310 -7.26 -0.38 -28.09
C PRO A 310 -8.27 -0.51 -26.94
N PHE A 311 -7.85 -0.31 -25.68
CA PHE A 311 -8.68 -0.53 -24.50
C PHE A 311 -8.62 0.65 -23.51
N SER A 312 -9.65 0.75 -22.67
CA SER A 312 -9.85 1.81 -21.68
C SER A 312 -9.10 1.58 -20.35
N ASN A 313 -8.31 0.53 -20.25
CA ASN A 313 -7.55 0.11 -19.08
C ASN A 313 -6.12 -0.31 -19.48
N HIS A 314 -5.26 -0.51 -18.48
CA HIS A 314 -3.83 -0.75 -18.63
C HIS A 314 -3.16 0.38 -19.43
N ASN A 315 -3.55 1.63 -19.12
CA ASN A 315 -3.12 2.82 -19.85
C ASN A 315 -1.81 3.42 -19.33
N GLY A 316 -1.30 2.94 -18.20
CA GLY A 316 -0.06 3.42 -17.57
C GLY A 316 -0.14 4.90 -17.20
N GLY A 317 0.96 5.62 -17.43
CA GLY A 317 0.93 7.08 -17.50
C GLY A 317 1.81 7.83 -16.51
N GLU A 318 2.66 7.11 -15.79
CA GLU A 318 3.71 7.76 -15.01
C GLU A 318 4.70 8.43 -15.96
N VAL A 319 4.85 9.76 -15.82
CA VAL A 319 5.86 10.55 -16.52
C VAL A 319 6.86 11.07 -15.50
N CYS A 320 8.11 10.67 -15.64
CA CYS A 320 9.22 11.21 -14.87
C CYS A 320 10.32 11.73 -15.79
N ILE A 321 11.00 12.78 -15.35
CA ILE A 321 12.22 13.29 -16.00
C ILE A 321 13.36 13.12 -15.01
N THR A 322 14.33 12.27 -15.37
CA THR A 322 15.56 12.10 -14.59
C THR A 322 16.69 12.92 -15.20
N LEU A 323 17.72 13.21 -14.40
CA LEU A 323 18.96 13.81 -14.88
C LEU A 323 20.02 12.70 -15.09
N PRO A 324 20.77 12.71 -16.20
CA PRO A 324 20.64 13.60 -17.36
C PRO A 324 19.33 13.35 -18.11
N LEU A 325 18.74 14.38 -18.76
CA LEU A 325 17.37 14.43 -19.31
C LEU A 325 16.92 13.16 -20.06
N HIS A 326 16.41 12.18 -19.34
CA HIS A 326 15.73 11.01 -19.88
C HIS A 326 14.26 11.09 -19.51
N PHE A 327 13.39 10.92 -20.51
CA PHE A 327 11.98 10.68 -20.25
C PHE A 327 11.81 9.22 -19.87
N LEU A 328 11.31 8.96 -18.67
CA LEU A 328 10.84 7.65 -18.27
C LEU A 328 9.31 7.67 -18.38
N PHE A 329 8.79 6.80 -19.26
CA PHE A 329 7.37 6.52 -19.40
C PHE A 329 7.16 5.08 -18.91
N LYS A 330 6.34 4.90 -17.88
CA LYS A 330 5.91 3.57 -17.45
C LYS A 330 4.50 3.33 -18.00
N SER A 331 4.40 2.42 -18.97
CA SER A 331 3.13 1.86 -19.47
C SER A 331 2.56 0.87 -18.46
#